data_AF-A0A9D6XQI2-F1
#
_entry.id   AF-A0A9D6XQI2-F1
#
_cell.length_a   1.000
_cell.length_b   1.000
_cell.length_c   1.000
_cell.angle_alpha   90.00
_cell.angle_beta   90.00
_cell.angle_gamma   90.00
#
_symmetry.space_group_name_H-M   'P 1'
#
loop_
_entity.id
_entity.type
_entity.pdbx_description
1 polymer ?
#
loop_
_entity_poly.entity_id
_entity_poly.type
_entity_poly.pdbx_seq_one_letter_code
_entity_poly.pdbx_strand_id
1 'polypeptide(L)' 'PVLLVSALASEEVRARARSLGVVRILEKPVAAADLLACIRGILGPAAPEAPQESTPPAAAG' A
#
# COMPACT_ATOMS: atom_id res chain seq x y z
N PRO A 1 -10.48 -2.09 5.05
CA PRO A 1 -9.14 -2.02 4.41
C PRO A 1 -8.79 -3.37 3.80
N VAL A 2 -8.11 -3.41 2.65
CA VAL A 2 -7.72 -4.65 1.96
C VAL A 2 -6.20 -4.77 1.94
N LEU A 3 -5.70 -5.96 2.31
CA LEU A 3 -4.30 -6.35 2.25
C LEU A 3 -4.15 -7.51 1.26
N LEU A 4 -3.37 -7.33 0.20
CA LEU A 4 -3.09 -8.39 -0.79
C LEU A 4 -1.85 -9.19 -0.37
N VAL A 5 -1.91 -10.52 -0.41
CA VAL A 5 -0.77 -11.40 -0.13
C VAL A 5 -0.55 -12.34 -1.32
N SER A 6 0.52 -12.16 -2.09
CA SER A 6 0.77 -12.91 -3.34
C SER A 6 2.23 -13.33 -3.49
N ALA A 7 2.51 -14.52 -4.03
CA ALA A 7 3.88 -14.97 -4.31
C ALA A 7 4.49 -14.35 -5.59
N LEU A 8 3.62 -13.88 -6.49
CA LEU A 8 3.97 -13.36 -7.82
C LEU A 8 3.16 -12.10 -8.06
N ALA A 9 3.41 -11.05 -7.28
CA ALA A 9 2.80 -9.75 -7.52
C ALA A 9 3.63 -9.02 -8.58
N SER A 10 3.35 -9.28 -9.86
CA SER A 10 3.92 -8.48 -10.96
C SER A 10 3.57 -7.00 -10.77
N GLU A 11 4.35 -6.10 -11.38
CA GLU A 11 4.08 -4.66 -11.31
C GLU A 11 2.67 -4.31 -11.82
N GLU A 12 2.17 -5.02 -12.82
CA GLU A 12 0.80 -4.87 -13.32
C GLU A 12 -0.25 -5.22 -12.25
N VAL A 13 -0.06 -6.34 -11.55
CA VAL A 13 -0.94 -6.75 -10.44
C VAL A 13 -0.88 -5.74 -9.30
N ARG A 14 0.31 -5.20 -9.00
CA ARG A 14 0.49 -4.18 -7.96
C ARG A 14 -0.21 -2.88 -8.33
N ALA A 15 -0.06 -2.42 -9.58
CA ALA A 15 -0.72 -1.23 -10.09
C ALA A 15 -2.24 -1.38 -10.04
N ARG A 16 -2.76 -2.54 -10.47
CA ARG A 16 -4.19 -2.83 -10.42
C ARG A 16 -4.72 -2.87 -8.99
N ALA A 17 -4.02 -3.56 -8.09
CA ALA A 17 -4.39 -3.63 -6.68
C ALA A 17 -4.46 -2.23 -6.04
N ARG A 18 -3.48 -1.36 -6.29
CA ARG A 18 -3.50 0.04 -5.84
C ARG A 18 -4.70 0.80 -6.39
N SER A 19 -5.01 0.65 -7.69
CA SER A 19 -6.18 1.30 -8.29
C SER A 19 -7.53 0.87 -7.70
N LEU A 20 -7.59 -0.33 -7.10
CA LEU A 20 -8.77 -0.88 -6.45
C LEU A 20 -8.85 -0.52 -4.95
N GLY A 21 -7.94 0.31 -4.45
CA GLY A 21 -7.91 0.73 -3.04
C GLY A 21 -7.31 -0.32 -2.09
N VAL A 22 -6.48 -1.23 -2.60
CA VAL A 22 -5.66 -2.10 -1.73
C VAL A 22 -4.69 -1.23 -0.95
N VAL A 23 -4.75 -1.34 0.37
CA VAL A 23 -4.01 -0.48 1.31
C VAL A 23 -2.55 -0.93 1.41
N ARG A 24 -2.30 -2.24 1.27
CA ARG A 24 -0.97 -2.84 1.36
C ARG A 24 -0.88 -4.12 0.53
N ILE A 25 0.33 -4.44 0.06
CA ILE A 25 0.65 -5.68 -0.65
C ILE A 25 1.86 -6.33 0.04
N LEU A 26 1.75 -7.61 0.39
CA LEU A 26 2.84 -8.44 0.93
C LEU A 26 3.15 -9.56 -0.04
N GLU A 27 4.43 -9.91 -0.16
CA GLU A 27 4.87 -11.05 -0.95
C GLU A 27 5.01 -12.32 -0.12
N LYS A 28 4.70 -13.47 -0.72
CA LYS A 28 4.97 -14.77 -0.11
C LYS A 28 6.39 -15.23 -0.46
N PRO A 29 7.08 -15.94 0.44
CA PRO A 29 6.66 -16.25 1.81
C PRO A 29 6.71 -15.01 2.71
N VAL A 30 5.77 -14.93 3.66
CA VAL A 30 5.72 -13.85 4.65
C VAL A 30 5.77 -14.45 6.05
N ALA A 31 6.57 -13.87 6.94
CA ALA A 31 6.60 -14.31 8.33
C ALA A 31 5.32 -13.87 9.06
N ALA A 32 4.87 -14.67 10.03
CA ALA A 32 3.68 -14.34 10.81
C ALA A 32 3.81 -13.00 11.56
N ALA A 33 5.02 -12.67 12.03
CA ALA A 33 5.30 -11.41 12.69
C ALA A 33 5.08 -10.20 11.76
N ASP A 34 5.55 -10.29 10.51
CA ASP A 34 5.40 -9.21 9.52
C ASP A 34 3.94 -9.02 9.11
N LEU A 35 3.21 -10.12 8.92
CA LEU A 35 1.78 -10.08 8.65
C LEU A 35 1.00 -9.40 9.79
N LEU A 36 1.28 -9.79 11.03
CA LEU A 36 0.65 -9.21 12.21
C LEU A 36 0.99 -7.72 12.37
N ALA A 37 2.24 -7.33 12.15
CA ALA A 37 2.66 -5.93 12.17
C ALA A 37 1.92 -5.12 11.09
N CYS A 38 1.78 -5.68 9.89
CA CYS A 38 1.05 -5.04 8.79
C CYS A 38 -0.44 -4.84 9.14
N ILE A 39 -1.10 -5.87 9.66
CA ILE A 39 -2.50 -5.80 10.10
C ILE A 39 -2.68 -4.74 11.19
N ARG A 40 -1.79 -4.70 12.19
CA ARG A 40 -1.83 -3.69 13.26
C ARG A 40 -1.65 -2.28 12.73
N GLY A 41 -0.75 -2.07 11.77
CA GLY A 41 -0.56 -0.76 11.14
C GLY A 41 -1.76 -0.31 10.30
N ILE A 42 -2.51 -1.26 9.71
CA ILE A 42 -3.71 -0.98 8.92
C ILE A 42 -4.93 -0.67 9.82
N LEU A 43 -5.05 -1.36 10.95
CA LEU A 43 -6.21 -1.24 11.87
C LEU A 43 -5.99 -0.23 12.99
N GLY A 44 -4.74 0.15 13.27
CA GLY A 44 -4.39 1.15 14.27
C GLY A 44 -4.91 2.55 13.90
N PRO A 45 -4.88 3.50 14.85
CA PRO A 45 -5.22 4.89 14.55
C PRO A 45 -4.35 5.35 13.38
N ALA A 46 -4.98 5.89 12.34
CA ALA A 46 -4.31 6.35 11.14
C ALA A 46 -3.13 7.23 11.56
N ALA A 47 -1.90 6.71 11.41
CA ALA A 47 -0.74 7.57 11.48
C ALA A 47 -0.95 8.64 10.40
N PRO A 48 -0.74 9.93 10.72
CA PRO A 48 -0.96 11.00 9.75
C PRO A 48 -0.21 10.63 8.47
N GLU A 49 -0.95 10.61 7.36
CA GLU A 49 -0.37 10.50 6.02
C GLU A 49 0.75 11.54 5.95
N ALA A 50 1.99 11.08 5.87
CA ALA A 50 3.11 11.95 5.58
C ALA A 50 2.76 12.70 4.28
N PRO A 51 2.87 14.04 4.24
CA PRO A 51 2.55 14.82 3.06
C PRO A 51 3.23 14.22 1.83
N GLN A 52 2.42 13.76 0.87
CA GLN A 52 2.91 13.43 -0.46
C GLN A 52 3.23 14.75 -1.16
N GLU A 53 4.40 15.30 -0.85
CA GLU A 53 4.99 16.42 -1.55
C GLU A 53 5.43 15.97 -2.95
N SER A 54 4.68 16.37 -3.97
CA SER A 54 5.17 16.86 -5.27
C SER A 54 4.03 16.85 -6.29
N THR A 55 3.14 17.84 -6.18
CA THR A 55 2.47 18.36 -7.39
C THR A 55 3.38 19.44 -7.95
N PRO A 56 4.01 19.29 -9.14
CA PRO A 56 4.57 20.45 -9.81
C PRO A 56 3.41 21.36 -10.23
N PRO A 57 3.53 22.69 -10.09
CA PRO A 57 2.47 23.61 -10.47
C PRO A 57 2.24 23.50 -11.99
N ALA A 58 0.98 23.32 -12.36
CA ALA A 58 0.52 23.55 -13.71
C ALA A 58 0.86 25.00 -14.09
N ALA A 59 1.83 25.17 -14.97
CA ALA A 59 2.07 26.45 -15.62
C ALA A 59 0.91 26.70 -16.60
N ALA A 60 0.02 27.58 -16.18
CA ALA A 60 -0.96 28.26 -17.02
C ALA A 60 -0.31 29.52 -17.62
N GLY A 61 -0.63 29.81 -18.89
CA GLY A 61 -0.34 31.09 -19.54
C GLY A 61 0.47 30.97 -20.81
#